data_AF-A0AAU9XFH3-F1
#
_entry.id   AF-A0AAU9XFH3-F1
#
_cell.length_a   1.000
_cell.length_b   1.000
_cell.length_c   1.000
_cell.angle_alpha   90.00
_cell.angle_beta   90.00
_cell.angle_gamma   90.00
#
_symmetry.space_group_name_H-M   'P 1'
#
loop_
_entity.id
_entity.type
_entity.pdbx_description
1 polymer ?
#
loop_
_entity_poly.entity_id
_entity_poly.type
_entity_poly.pdbx_seq_one_letter_code
_entity_poly.pdbx_strand_id
1 'polypeptide(L)'
;MDLVLDILDQNFFTPYVYPATWPENDCYRQFISLFVVTNIGGVIMYLSLATFSFVFVFDRALMKHPLILEHQIYKEIIVTLKSIPFMSFPTVSLFLLEVRGYSQLYLPSNFSWPHLIRDIILSTTGFLVFTDALIYWIHRGLHHRSVYKYLHKVHHRWKVPTPFASHAFHPIDGFLQSLPYHLYPFIFPLNKVVYLVLFVFVNIWTVSIHDGDYRVPELLQPFVNGSAHHTDHHLLYNCNYGQYFTVWDRIGGSFRHPSAFQEKGPKFELKKTADKMG
;
A
#
# COMPACT_ATOMS: atom_id res chain seq x y z
N MET A 1 5.64 -2.02 26.50
CA MET A 1 5.45 -0.97 25.49
C MET A 1 6.43 -1.30 24.35
N ASP A 2 6.14 -0.92 23.10
CA ASP A 2 6.97 -1.32 21.95
C ASP A 2 8.37 -0.69 22.11
N LEU A 3 9.45 -1.46 21.93
CA LEU A 3 10.84 -1.00 22.14
C LEU A 3 11.13 0.32 21.42
N VAL A 4 10.56 0.49 20.22
CA VAL A 4 10.72 1.72 19.42
C VAL A 4 10.03 2.91 20.09
N LEU A 5 8.81 2.71 20.62
CA LEU A 5 8.09 3.75 21.36
C LEU A 5 8.83 4.10 22.64
N ASP A 6 9.36 3.12 23.38
CA ASP A 6 10.10 3.36 24.63
C ASP A 6 11.33 4.24 24.37
N ILE A 7 12.10 3.93 23.33
CA ILE A 7 13.30 4.69 22.95
C ILE A 7 12.91 6.12 22.54
N LEU A 8 11.89 6.28 21.71
CA LEU A 8 11.46 7.60 21.24
C LEU A 8 10.83 8.44 22.35
N ASP A 9 10.10 7.80 23.26
CA ASP A 9 9.49 8.46 24.40
C ASP A 9 10.56 9.03 25.34
N GLN A 10 11.60 8.26 25.64
CA GLN A 10 12.69 8.69 26.53
C GLN A 10 13.54 9.81 25.90
N ASN A 11 13.81 9.73 24.59
CA ASN A 11 14.80 10.61 23.95
C ASN A 11 14.18 11.82 23.20
N PHE A 12 12.88 11.78 22.88
CA PHE A 12 12.25 12.81 22.05
C PHE A 12 10.87 13.25 22.54
N PHE A 13 9.93 12.34 22.80
CA PHE A 13 8.56 12.77 23.10
C PHE A 13 8.39 13.35 24.50
N THR A 14 8.95 12.71 25.54
CA THR A 14 8.87 13.21 26.93
C THR A 14 9.52 14.58 27.12
N PRO A 15 10.67 14.90 26.48
CA PRO A 15 11.29 16.21 26.63
C PRO A 15 10.60 17.34 25.84
N TYR A 16 9.93 17.04 24.70
CA TYR A 16 9.57 18.07 23.72
C TYR A 16 8.09 18.12 23.30
N VAL A 17 7.30 17.07 23.53
CA VAL A 17 5.95 16.96 22.93
C VAL A 17 4.83 17.03 23.95
N TYR A 18 4.98 16.37 25.11
CA TYR A 18 3.99 16.41 26.19
C TYR A 18 4.68 16.55 27.55
N PRO A 19 3.96 16.99 28.61
CA PRO A 19 4.56 17.15 29.93
C PRO A 19 5.14 15.84 30.45
N ALA A 20 6.33 15.88 31.05
CA ALA A 20 6.96 14.71 31.68
C ALA A 20 6.13 14.11 32.83
N THR A 21 5.10 14.82 33.30
CA THR A 21 4.14 14.34 34.29
C THR A 21 3.13 13.34 33.73
N TRP A 22 3.00 13.20 32.41
CA TRP A 22 2.09 12.24 31.78
C TRP A 22 2.63 10.81 31.91
N PRO A 23 1.88 9.87 32.52
CA PRO A 23 2.30 8.48 32.64
C PRO A 23 2.57 7.82 31.29
N GLU A 24 3.55 6.93 31.20
CA GLU A 24 3.88 6.18 29.97
C GLU A 24 2.71 5.33 29.42
N ASN A 25 1.81 4.90 30.30
CA ASN A 25 0.62 4.13 29.95
C ASN A 25 -0.61 5.00 29.61
N ASP A 26 -0.48 6.32 29.68
CA ASP A 26 -1.54 7.25 29.33
C ASP A 26 -1.94 7.09 27.86
N CYS A 27 -3.25 7.04 27.61
CA CYS A 27 -3.77 6.75 26.28
C CYS A 27 -3.53 7.90 25.29
N TYR A 28 -3.59 9.16 25.75
CA TYR A 28 -3.33 10.32 24.91
C TYR A 28 -1.85 10.43 24.56
N ARG A 29 -0.98 10.18 25.53
CA ARG A 29 0.48 10.09 25.33
C ARG A 29 0.81 9.07 24.23
N GLN A 30 0.35 7.83 24.39
CA GLN A 30 0.61 6.75 23.44
C GLN A 30 0.02 7.05 22.05
N PHE A 31 -1.19 7.61 22.00
CA PHE A 31 -1.82 7.99 20.74
C PHE A 31 -1.01 9.07 20.01
N ILE A 32 -0.55 10.11 20.72
CA ILE A 32 0.27 11.19 20.14
C ILE A 32 1.60 10.65 19.64
N SER A 33 2.32 9.86 20.45
CA SER A 33 3.59 9.24 20.04
C SER A 33 3.39 8.39 18.78
N LEU A 34 2.40 7.47 18.78
CA LEU A 34 2.08 6.64 17.62
C LEU A 34 1.70 7.50 16.40
N PHE A 35 0.89 8.53 16.58
CA PHE A 35 0.49 9.42 15.48
C PHE A 35 1.68 10.10 14.82
N VAL A 36 2.60 10.65 15.61
CA VAL A 36 3.80 11.30 15.08
C VAL A 36 4.71 10.30 14.38
N VAL A 37 4.99 9.15 15.01
CA VAL A 37 5.86 8.11 14.44
C VAL A 37 5.27 7.55 13.14
N THR A 38 3.98 7.23 13.12
CA THR A 38 3.31 6.68 11.93
C THR A 38 3.31 7.69 10.79
N ASN A 39 3.08 8.98 11.05
CA ASN A 39 3.10 10.01 10.00
C ASN A 39 4.52 10.22 9.43
N ILE A 40 5.52 10.41 10.29
CA ILE A 40 6.90 10.64 9.85
C ILE A 40 7.44 9.40 9.15
N GLY A 41 7.30 8.23 9.77
CA GLY A 41 7.73 6.95 9.21
C GLY A 41 7.02 6.63 7.90
N GLY A 42 5.70 6.87 7.83
CA GLY A 42 4.91 6.69 6.62
C GLY A 42 5.38 7.59 5.46
N VAL A 43 5.66 8.87 5.73
CA VAL A 43 6.18 9.80 4.73
C VAL A 43 7.58 9.39 4.25
N ILE A 44 8.48 9.03 5.18
CA ILE A 44 9.84 8.59 4.84
C ILE A 44 9.79 7.32 4.00
N MET A 45 9.00 6.33 4.42
CA MET A 45 8.85 5.06 3.70
C MET A 45 8.25 5.27 2.31
N TYR A 46 7.18 6.06 2.21
CA TYR A 46 6.58 6.41 0.92
C TYR A 46 7.58 7.10 -0.01
N LEU A 47 8.23 8.18 0.44
CA LEU A 47 9.14 8.95 -0.39
C LEU A 47 10.37 8.14 -0.79
N SER A 48 10.93 7.33 0.12
CA SER A 48 12.08 6.49 -0.17
C SER A 48 11.75 5.40 -1.19
N LEU A 49 10.66 4.64 -1.00
CA LEU A 49 10.26 3.57 -1.90
C LEU A 49 9.82 4.09 -3.26
N ALA A 50 9.00 5.15 -3.30
CA ALA A 50 8.56 5.76 -4.56
C ALA A 50 9.73 6.39 -5.33
N THR A 51 10.66 7.05 -4.64
CA THR A 51 11.87 7.60 -5.28
C THR A 51 12.77 6.48 -5.80
N PHE A 52 12.99 5.43 -5.01
CA PHE A 52 13.77 4.27 -5.44
C PHE A 52 13.17 3.65 -6.70
N SER A 53 11.87 3.35 -6.69
CA SER A 53 11.17 2.82 -7.86
C SER A 53 11.26 3.78 -9.05
N PHE A 54 11.05 5.08 -8.85
CA PHE A 54 11.15 6.07 -9.92
C PHE A 54 12.55 6.18 -10.55
N VAL A 55 13.60 6.04 -9.73
CA VAL A 55 14.99 6.16 -10.19
C VAL A 55 15.46 4.91 -10.91
N PHE A 56 15.13 3.72 -10.39
CA PHE A 56 15.74 2.45 -10.79
C PHE A 56 14.82 1.50 -11.58
N VAL A 57 13.50 1.62 -11.44
CA VAL A 57 12.53 0.67 -12.00
C VAL A 57 11.63 1.32 -13.05
N PHE A 58 11.12 2.52 -12.75
CA PHE A 58 10.16 3.23 -13.58
C PHE A 58 10.70 3.59 -14.97
N ASP A 59 9.92 3.28 -16.00
CA ASP A 59 10.23 3.68 -17.37
C ASP A 59 9.89 5.17 -17.58
N ARG A 60 10.92 6.02 -17.49
CA ARG A 60 10.79 7.47 -17.67
C ARG A 60 10.26 7.89 -19.04
N ALA A 61 10.26 7.02 -20.05
CA ALA A 61 9.61 7.31 -21.33
C ALA A 61 8.11 7.56 -21.15
N LEU A 62 7.47 6.90 -20.17
CA LEU A 62 6.05 7.08 -19.85
C LEU A 62 5.70 8.53 -19.48
N MET A 63 6.66 9.33 -18.97
CA MET A 63 6.44 10.75 -18.67
C MET A 63 6.11 11.59 -19.91
N LYS A 64 6.39 11.08 -21.12
CA LYS A 64 6.05 11.74 -22.39
C LYS A 64 4.65 11.39 -22.88
N HIS A 65 3.93 10.49 -22.20
CA HIS A 65 2.61 10.07 -22.63
C HIS A 65 1.60 11.22 -22.54
N PRO A 66 0.73 11.43 -23.55
CA PRO A 66 -0.20 12.57 -23.58
C PRO A 66 -1.24 12.56 -22.44
N LEU A 67 -1.40 11.43 -21.75
CA LEU A 67 -2.27 11.32 -20.58
C LEU A 67 -1.57 11.68 -19.25
N ILE A 68 -0.26 11.92 -19.25
CA ILE A 68 0.45 12.44 -18.08
C ILE A 68 0.05 13.90 -17.89
N LEU A 69 -0.35 14.23 -16.66
CA LEU A 69 -0.73 15.59 -16.32
C LEU A 69 0.51 16.48 -16.15
N GLU A 70 0.35 17.78 -16.44
CA GLU A 70 1.37 18.77 -16.15
C GLU A 70 1.72 18.75 -14.66
N HIS A 71 3.01 18.71 -14.30
CA HIS A 71 3.49 18.59 -12.92
C HIS A 71 2.90 17.39 -12.16
N GLN A 72 2.62 16.27 -12.83
CA GLN A 72 1.94 15.11 -12.22
C GLN A 72 2.61 14.59 -10.95
N ILE A 73 3.93 14.34 -10.96
CA ILE A 73 4.67 13.85 -9.79
C ILE A 73 4.50 14.77 -8.57
N TYR A 74 4.62 16.08 -8.78
CA TYR A 74 4.39 17.06 -7.71
C TYR A 74 2.96 16.96 -7.16
N LYS A 75 1.96 16.86 -8.05
CA LYS A 75 0.56 16.74 -7.62
C LYS A 75 0.28 15.43 -6.90
N GLU A 76 0.85 14.32 -7.34
CA GLU A 76 0.76 13.00 -6.69
C GLU A 76 1.32 13.07 -5.26
N ILE A 77 2.56 13.59 -5.10
CA ILE A 77 3.20 13.78 -3.79
C ILE A 77 2.35 14.67 -2.88
N ILE A 78 1.86 15.81 -3.37
CA ILE A 78 1.04 16.72 -2.56
C ILE A 78 -0.27 16.08 -2.12
N VAL A 79 -0.92 15.29 -2.98
CA VAL A 79 -2.13 14.55 -2.58
C VAL A 79 -1.78 13.54 -1.49
N THR A 80 -0.72 12.76 -1.65
CA THR A 80 -0.27 11.81 -0.64
C THR A 80 0.04 12.48 0.71
N LEU A 81 0.86 13.54 0.72
CA LEU A 81 1.25 14.24 1.95
C LEU A 81 0.06 14.86 2.67
N LYS A 82 -0.95 15.34 1.93
CA LYS A 82 -2.20 15.83 2.52
C LYS A 82 -3.05 14.70 3.08
N SER A 83 -3.03 13.51 2.48
CA SER A 83 -3.88 12.40 2.87
C SER A 83 -3.35 11.58 4.05
N ILE A 84 -2.03 11.45 4.19
CA ILE A 84 -1.39 10.62 5.23
C ILE A 84 -1.89 10.95 6.64
N PRO A 85 -1.96 12.22 7.11
CA PRO A 85 -2.41 12.53 8.48
C PRO A 85 -3.83 12.06 8.75
N PHE A 86 -4.75 12.28 7.82
CA PHE A 86 -6.16 11.89 7.99
C PHE A 86 -6.35 10.38 7.88
N MET A 87 -5.61 9.71 6.99
CA MET A 87 -5.60 8.25 6.87
C MET A 87 -5.01 7.59 8.13
N SER A 88 -3.94 8.19 8.69
CA SER A 88 -3.24 7.65 9.85
C SER A 88 -4.07 7.73 11.14
N PHE A 89 -5.01 8.66 11.28
CA PHE A 89 -5.80 8.81 12.51
C PHE A 89 -6.56 7.53 12.92
N PRO A 90 -7.40 6.93 12.05
CA PRO A 90 -8.04 5.65 12.36
C PRO A 90 -7.03 4.49 12.42
N THR A 91 -5.97 4.50 11.62
CA THR A 91 -4.91 3.46 11.68
C THR A 91 -4.17 3.46 13.02
N VAL A 92 -3.85 4.65 13.56
CA VAL A 92 -3.18 4.82 14.85
C VAL A 92 -4.10 4.40 16.00
N SER A 93 -5.42 4.53 15.83
CA SER A 93 -6.37 3.96 16.79
C SER A 93 -6.27 2.44 16.84
N LEU A 94 -6.06 1.77 15.70
CA LEU A 94 -5.80 0.32 15.66
C LEU A 94 -4.44 -0.03 16.28
N PHE A 95 -3.38 0.71 15.95
CA PHE A 95 -2.07 0.52 16.58
C PHE A 95 -2.11 0.72 18.10
N LEU A 96 -2.90 1.68 18.59
CA LEU A 96 -3.09 1.87 20.02
C LEU A 96 -3.73 0.63 20.67
N LEU A 97 -4.72 0.02 20.02
CA LEU A 97 -5.31 -1.23 20.49
C LEU A 97 -4.31 -2.39 20.44
N GLU A 98 -3.46 -2.45 19.42
CA GLU A 98 -2.38 -3.45 19.30
C GLU A 98 -1.38 -3.35 20.46
N VAL A 99 -0.85 -2.15 20.74
CA VAL A 99 0.13 -1.94 21.82
C VAL A 99 -0.47 -2.13 23.21
N ARG A 100 -1.79 -1.98 23.35
CA ARG A 100 -2.54 -2.25 24.59
C ARG A 100 -2.96 -3.72 24.74
N GLY A 101 -2.58 -4.57 23.80
CA GLY A 101 -2.76 -6.03 23.91
C GLY A 101 -4.12 -6.55 23.46
N TYR A 102 -4.89 -5.77 22.70
CA TYR A 102 -6.17 -6.22 22.12
C TYR A 102 -6.01 -7.01 20.81
N SER A 103 -4.78 -7.09 20.28
CA SER A 103 -4.47 -7.89 19.10
C SER A 103 -3.92 -9.27 19.48
N GLN A 104 -3.90 -10.19 18.51
CA GLN A 104 -3.28 -11.51 18.58
C GLN A 104 -1.79 -11.47 18.20
N LEU A 105 -1.15 -10.29 18.23
CA LEU A 105 0.27 -10.15 17.94
C LEU A 105 1.12 -10.77 19.06
N TYR A 106 2.00 -11.70 18.69
CA TYR A 106 2.83 -12.41 19.67
C TYR A 106 4.32 -12.37 19.31
N LEU A 107 5.14 -12.51 20.34
CA LEU A 107 6.55 -12.90 20.22
C LEU A 107 6.69 -14.31 20.79
N PRO A 108 7.38 -15.23 20.09
CA PRO A 108 7.53 -16.60 20.57
C PRO A 108 8.38 -16.62 21.83
N SER A 109 7.90 -17.30 22.87
CA SER A 109 8.62 -17.46 24.13
C SER A 109 9.79 -18.45 24.03
N ASN A 110 9.69 -19.44 23.15
CA ASN A 110 10.73 -20.43 22.90
C ASN A 110 11.07 -20.46 21.41
N PHE A 111 12.34 -20.25 21.08
CA PHE A 111 12.82 -20.28 19.71
C PHE A 111 13.06 -21.72 19.25
N SER A 112 12.39 -22.12 18.17
CA SER A 112 12.81 -23.29 17.39
C SER A 112 12.63 -23.03 15.90
N TRP A 113 13.63 -23.41 15.10
CA TRP A 113 13.63 -23.22 13.66
C TRP A 113 12.40 -23.83 12.96
N PRO A 114 11.97 -25.07 13.28
CA PRO A 114 10.80 -25.67 12.62
C PRO A 114 9.49 -24.94 12.94
N HIS A 115 9.30 -24.52 14.19
CA HIS A 115 8.09 -23.77 14.57
C HIS A 115 8.09 -22.39 13.93
N LEU A 116 9.23 -21.70 13.90
CA LEU A 116 9.35 -20.39 13.25
C LEU A 116 9.05 -20.47 11.75
N ILE A 117 9.63 -21.44 11.03
CA ILE A 117 9.39 -21.59 9.59
C ILE A 117 7.92 -21.87 9.32
N ARG A 118 7.30 -22.79 10.08
CA ARG A 118 5.87 -23.09 9.96
C ARG A 118 5.03 -21.84 10.21
N ASP A 119 5.30 -21.10 11.28
CA ASP A 119 4.56 -19.89 11.64
C ASP A 119 4.72 -18.81 10.55
N ILE A 120 5.94 -18.60 10.03
CA ILE A 120 6.18 -17.68 8.91
C ILE A 120 5.34 -18.07 7.68
N ILE A 121 5.38 -19.34 7.27
CA ILE A 121 4.67 -19.80 6.07
C ILE A 121 3.16 -19.66 6.25
N LEU A 122 2.61 -20.15 7.37
CA LEU A 122 1.17 -20.13 7.62
C LEU A 122 0.65 -18.70 7.79
N SER A 123 1.33 -17.88 8.60
CA SER A 123 0.93 -16.49 8.83
C SER A 123 1.08 -15.64 7.56
N THR A 124 2.15 -15.81 6.78
CA THR A 124 2.34 -15.07 5.52
C THR A 124 1.28 -15.47 4.50
N THR A 125 1.07 -16.78 4.31
CA THR A 125 0.06 -17.28 3.37
C THR A 125 -1.33 -16.83 3.77
N GLY A 126 -1.68 -16.98 5.05
CA GLY A 126 -2.97 -16.53 5.59
C GLY A 126 -3.16 -15.03 5.44
N PHE A 127 -2.14 -14.23 5.73
CA PHE A 127 -2.16 -12.78 5.56
C PHE A 127 -2.39 -12.40 4.10
N LEU A 128 -1.63 -12.97 3.16
CA LEU A 128 -1.77 -12.65 1.74
C LEU A 128 -3.16 -13.05 1.21
N VAL A 129 -3.65 -14.25 1.53
CA VAL A 129 -4.98 -14.70 1.09
C VAL A 129 -6.09 -13.83 1.67
N PHE A 130 -6.03 -13.52 2.97
CA PHE A 130 -7.04 -12.70 3.64
C PHE A 130 -7.06 -11.27 3.10
N THR A 131 -5.88 -10.66 2.96
CA THR A 131 -5.75 -9.27 2.53
C THR A 131 -6.09 -9.13 1.05
N ASP A 132 -5.65 -10.04 0.18
CA ASP A 132 -6.02 -10.04 -1.24
C ASP A 132 -7.55 -10.09 -1.44
N ALA A 133 -8.23 -10.96 -0.68
CA ALA A 133 -9.67 -11.12 -0.73
C ALA A 133 -10.43 -9.86 -0.30
N LEU A 134 -10.11 -9.33 0.88
CA LEU A 134 -10.83 -8.17 1.40
C LEU A 134 -10.52 -6.90 0.60
N ILE A 135 -9.27 -6.70 0.20
CA ILE A 135 -8.88 -5.54 -0.62
C ILE A 135 -9.58 -5.59 -1.95
N TYR A 136 -9.69 -6.76 -2.61
CA TYR A 136 -10.47 -6.89 -3.83
C TYR A 136 -11.90 -6.37 -3.69
N TRP A 137 -12.62 -6.80 -2.64
CA TRP A 137 -14.01 -6.39 -2.43
C TRP A 137 -14.14 -4.92 -2.04
N ILE A 138 -13.23 -4.41 -1.22
CA ILE A 138 -13.17 -2.99 -0.86
C ILE A 138 -12.90 -2.15 -2.12
N HIS A 139 -11.90 -2.52 -2.90
CA HIS A 139 -11.51 -1.82 -4.12
C HIS A 139 -12.64 -1.84 -5.15
N ARG A 140 -13.25 -3.01 -5.40
CA ARG A 140 -14.43 -3.09 -6.28
C ARG A 140 -15.61 -2.27 -5.75
N GLY A 141 -15.82 -2.23 -4.43
CA GLY A 141 -16.82 -1.38 -3.78
C GLY A 141 -16.55 0.11 -3.95
N LEU A 142 -15.28 0.52 -3.88
CA LEU A 142 -14.83 1.90 -4.14
C LEU A 142 -15.11 2.35 -5.58
N HIS A 143 -15.15 1.41 -6.53
CA HIS A 143 -15.56 1.66 -7.91
C HIS A 143 -17.08 1.67 -8.14
N HIS A 144 -17.88 1.34 -7.12
CA HIS A 144 -19.33 1.45 -7.25
C HIS A 144 -19.73 2.91 -7.49
N ARG A 145 -20.70 3.14 -8.41
CA ARG A 145 -21.12 4.47 -8.88
C ARG A 145 -21.46 5.48 -7.79
N SER A 146 -21.96 5.01 -6.63
CA SER A 146 -22.32 5.86 -5.49
C SER A 146 -21.12 6.31 -4.66
N VAL A 147 -19.99 5.60 -4.75
CA VAL A 147 -18.78 5.80 -3.93
C VAL A 147 -17.65 6.43 -4.75
N TYR A 148 -17.43 5.95 -5.96
CA TYR A 148 -16.29 6.29 -6.82
C TYR A 148 -16.03 7.78 -6.92
N LYS A 149 -17.07 8.56 -7.23
CA LYS A 149 -16.93 10.01 -7.48
C LYS A 149 -16.44 10.80 -6.26
N TYR A 150 -16.60 10.27 -5.05
CA TYR A 150 -16.24 10.93 -3.80
C TYR A 150 -14.91 10.44 -3.24
N LEU A 151 -14.63 9.14 -3.33
CA LEU A 151 -13.47 8.55 -2.67
C LEU A 151 -12.36 8.20 -3.68
N HIS A 152 -12.68 7.39 -4.68
CA HIS A 152 -11.66 6.72 -5.49
C HIS A 152 -11.27 7.45 -6.79
N LYS A 153 -12.11 8.39 -7.25
CA LYS A 153 -11.83 9.25 -8.41
C LYS A 153 -10.53 10.06 -8.25
N VAL A 154 -10.15 10.42 -7.01
CA VAL A 154 -8.91 11.16 -6.74
C VAL A 154 -7.69 10.33 -7.11
N HIS A 155 -7.72 9.02 -6.87
CA HIS A 155 -6.65 8.10 -7.26
C HIS A 155 -6.63 7.87 -8.78
N HIS A 156 -7.81 7.65 -9.37
CA HIS A 156 -7.98 7.38 -10.80
C HIS A 156 -7.78 8.56 -11.74
N ARG A 157 -7.46 9.74 -11.20
CA ARG A 157 -7.08 10.89 -12.04
C ARG A 157 -5.71 10.68 -12.72
N TRP A 158 -4.87 9.80 -12.18
CA TRP A 158 -3.53 9.49 -12.68
C TRP A 158 -3.59 8.33 -13.68
N LYS A 159 -4.12 8.57 -14.88
CA LYS A 159 -4.39 7.51 -15.88
C LYS A 159 -3.16 6.68 -16.27
N VAL A 160 -2.01 7.35 -16.38
CA VAL A 160 -0.70 6.69 -16.48
C VAL A 160 0.00 7.04 -15.17
N PRO A 161 -0.08 6.18 -14.14
CA PRO A 161 0.45 6.50 -12.83
C PRO A 161 1.98 6.51 -12.85
N THR A 162 2.57 7.25 -11.91
CA THR A 162 3.97 7.05 -11.52
C THR A 162 4.02 6.33 -10.16
N PRO A 163 5.19 5.86 -9.68
CA PRO A 163 5.33 5.28 -8.35
C PRO A 163 4.82 6.21 -7.23
N PHE A 164 4.83 7.53 -7.45
CA PHE A 164 4.32 8.51 -6.49
C PHE A 164 2.79 8.52 -6.41
N ALA A 165 2.06 8.01 -7.41
CA ALA A 165 0.61 7.84 -7.37
C ALA A 165 0.15 6.76 -6.37
N SER A 166 1.07 5.88 -5.94
CA SER A 166 0.79 4.70 -5.12
C SER A 166 0.03 4.98 -3.82
N HIS A 167 0.16 6.19 -3.27
CA HIS A 167 -0.51 6.63 -2.04
C HIS A 167 -1.34 7.91 -2.26
N ALA A 168 -1.58 8.30 -3.51
CA ALA A 168 -2.27 9.55 -3.86
C ALA A 168 -3.79 9.36 -3.85
N PHE A 169 -4.33 8.96 -2.68
CA PHE A 169 -5.75 8.63 -2.47
C PHE A 169 -6.50 9.75 -1.76
N HIS A 170 -7.82 9.66 -1.75
CA HIS A 170 -8.62 10.28 -0.69
C HIS A 170 -8.31 9.58 0.65
N PRO A 171 -8.28 10.27 1.82
CA PRO A 171 -7.90 9.64 3.09
C PRO A 171 -8.73 8.40 3.46
N ILE A 172 -10.06 8.48 3.29
CA ILE A 172 -10.97 7.34 3.54
C ILE A 172 -10.71 6.19 2.57
N ASP A 173 -10.37 6.48 1.31
CA ASP A 173 -10.04 5.46 0.32
C ASP A 173 -8.77 4.69 0.73
N GLY A 174 -7.70 5.43 1.04
CA GLY A 174 -6.46 4.84 1.52
C GLY A 174 -6.64 4.02 2.81
N PHE A 175 -7.41 4.53 3.78
CA PHE A 175 -7.70 3.79 5.02
C PHE A 175 -8.49 2.51 4.74
N LEU A 176 -9.52 2.56 3.90
CA LEU A 176 -10.31 1.38 3.57
C LEU A 176 -9.44 0.32 2.88
N GLN A 177 -8.59 0.71 1.93
CA GLN A 177 -7.70 -0.23 1.25
C GLN A 177 -6.61 -0.79 2.19
N SER A 178 -6.14 -0.03 3.18
CA SER A 178 -5.15 -0.52 4.16
C SER A 178 -5.77 -1.33 5.31
N LEU A 179 -7.07 -1.17 5.57
CA LEU A 179 -7.78 -1.77 6.71
C LEU A 179 -7.58 -3.29 6.83
N PRO A 180 -7.62 -4.11 5.76
CA PRO A 180 -7.41 -5.55 5.88
C PRO A 180 -6.06 -5.94 6.49
N TYR A 181 -5.00 -5.16 6.24
CA TYR A 181 -3.67 -5.40 6.81
C TYR A 181 -3.67 -5.23 8.33
N HIS A 182 -4.45 -4.27 8.83
CA HIS A 182 -4.56 -3.96 10.25
C HIS A 182 -5.60 -4.85 10.95
N LEU A 183 -6.63 -5.33 10.25
CA LEU A 183 -7.62 -6.24 10.84
C LEU A 183 -7.07 -7.66 11.05
N TYR A 184 -6.18 -8.12 10.18
CA TYR A 184 -5.62 -9.47 10.27
C TYR A 184 -5.10 -9.83 11.67
N PRO A 185 -4.22 -9.03 12.32
CA PRO A 185 -3.71 -9.35 13.65
C PRO A 185 -4.76 -9.30 14.78
N PHE A 186 -5.97 -8.76 14.55
CA PHE A 186 -7.05 -8.85 15.55
C PHE A 186 -7.85 -10.15 15.45
N ILE A 187 -7.79 -10.83 14.31
CA ILE A 187 -8.56 -12.04 14.02
C ILE A 187 -7.66 -13.28 14.11
N PHE A 188 -6.42 -13.19 13.65
CA PHE A 188 -5.49 -14.31 13.54
C PHE A 188 -4.20 -14.04 14.31
N PRO A 189 -3.62 -15.07 14.97
CA PRO A 189 -2.28 -14.98 15.54
C PRO A 189 -1.24 -14.61 14.48
N LEU A 190 -0.45 -13.58 14.79
CA LEU A 190 0.60 -13.13 13.89
C LEU A 190 1.86 -12.76 14.69
N ASN A 191 2.99 -13.33 14.28
CA ASN A 191 4.28 -13.00 14.86
C ASN A 191 4.62 -11.53 14.58
N LYS A 192 5.03 -10.77 15.60
CA LYS A 192 5.35 -9.33 15.47
C LYS A 192 6.42 -9.02 14.42
N VAL A 193 7.46 -9.84 14.31
CA VAL A 193 8.53 -9.64 13.31
C VAL A 193 7.99 -9.87 11.91
N VAL A 194 7.19 -10.93 11.73
CA VAL A 194 6.52 -11.21 10.44
C VAL A 194 5.56 -10.08 10.08
N TYR A 195 4.81 -9.55 11.03
CA TYR A 195 3.93 -8.40 10.81
C TYR A 195 4.68 -7.18 10.28
N LEU A 196 5.82 -6.83 10.88
CA LEU A 196 6.66 -5.71 10.42
C LEU A 196 7.24 -5.95 9.01
N VAL A 197 7.70 -7.17 8.73
CA VAL A 197 8.19 -7.53 7.38
C VAL A 197 7.07 -7.42 6.34
N LEU A 198 5.88 -7.92 6.67
CA LEU A 198 4.70 -7.83 5.81
C LEU A 198 4.25 -6.38 5.61
N PHE A 199 4.33 -5.55 6.64
CA PHE A 199 4.05 -4.11 6.55
C PHE A 199 4.96 -3.42 5.52
N VAL A 200 6.26 -3.72 5.53
CA VAL A 200 7.20 -3.20 4.52
C VAL A 200 6.90 -3.78 3.14
N PHE A 201 6.66 -5.09 3.03
CA PHE A 201 6.31 -5.76 1.78
C PHE A 201 5.08 -5.14 1.11
N VAL A 202 4.01 -4.88 1.86
CA VAL A 202 2.78 -4.23 1.37
C VAL A 202 3.09 -2.88 0.73
N ASN A 203 3.97 -2.08 1.35
CA ASN A 203 4.33 -0.76 0.83
C ASN A 203 5.17 -0.88 -0.45
N ILE A 204 6.13 -1.82 -0.49
CA ILE A 204 6.89 -2.12 -1.71
C ILE A 204 5.93 -2.53 -2.84
N TRP A 205 4.99 -3.44 -2.55
CA TRP A 205 4.03 -3.93 -3.52
C TRP A 205 3.15 -2.79 -4.07
N THR A 206 2.60 -1.98 -3.16
CA THR A 206 1.73 -0.84 -3.49
C THR A 206 2.44 0.16 -4.39
N VAL A 207 3.75 0.39 -4.18
CA VAL A 207 4.57 1.22 -5.09
C VAL A 207 4.79 0.50 -6.42
N SER A 208 5.18 -0.79 -6.40
CA SER A 208 5.55 -1.54 -7.61
C SER A 208 4.41 -1.69 -8.63
N ILE A 209 3.15 -1.79 -8.19
CA ILE A 209 2.05 -1.90 -9.15
C ILE A 209 1.79 -0.58 -9.92
N HIS A 210 2.42 0.53 -9.52
CA HIS A 210 2.30 1.84 -10.17
C HIS A 210 3.54 2.26 -10.97
N ASP A 211 4.57 1.42 -11.05
CA ASP A 211 5.86 1.80 -11.63
C ASP A 211 5.97 1.63 -13.15
N GLY A 212 4.92 1.12 -13.80
CA GLY A 212 4.91 0.93 -15.24
C GLY A 212 5.92 -0.11 -15.74
N ASP A 213 6.55 -0.87 -14.84
CA ASP A 213 7.37 -2.02 -15.17
C ASP A 213 6.48 -3.27 -15.28
N TYR A 214 6.20 -3.64 -16.53
CA TYR A 214 5.29 -4.74 -16.83
C TYR A 214 5.96 -6.12 -16.77
N ARG A 215 7.20 -6.23 -16.28
CA ARG A 215 7.90 -7.51 -16.24
C ARG A 215 7.36 -8.40 -15.13
N VAL A 216 6.73 -9.50 -15.53
CA VAL A 216 6.37 -10.63 -14.66
C VAL A 216 6.81 -11.91 -15.36
N PRO A 217 7.52 -12.84 -14.68
CA PRO A 217 7.89 -14.12 -15.28
C PRO A 217 6.70 -14.83 -15.91
N GLU A 218 6.86 -15.40 -17.11
CA GLU A 218 5.74 -15.96 -17.91
C GLU A 218 4.88 -16.95 -17.11
N LEU A 219 5.51 -17.81 -16.30
CA LEU A 219 4.82 -18.78 -15.45
C LEU A 219 3.93 -18.14 -14.37
N LEU A 220 4.21 -16.89 -13.97
CA LEU A 220 3.48 -16.16 -12.93
C LEU A 220 2.45 -15.19 -13.50
N GLN A 221 2.53 -14.83 -14.78
CA GLN A 221 1.59 -13.90 -15.43
C GLN A 221 0.10 -14.28 -15.26
N PRO A 222 -0.30 -15.57 -15.26
CA PRO A 222 -1.71 -15.92 -15.06
C PRO A 222 -2.23 -15.61 -13.65
N PHE A 223 -1.33 -15.53 -12.66
CA PHE A 223 -1.65 -15.52 -11.23
C PHE A 223 -1.38 -14.17 -10.56
N VAL A 224 -0.35 -13.43 -11.00
CA VAL A 224 0.10 -12.20 -10.36
C VAL A 224 -0.58 -10.98 -10.96
N ASN A 225 -1.23 -10.18 -10.12
CA ASN A 225 -1.77 -8.87 -10.46
C ASN A 225 -0.66 -7.80 -10.28
N GLY A 226 0.21 -7.67 -11.28
CA GLY A 226 1.32 -6.70 -11.29
C GLY A 226 0.99 -5.36 -11.98
N SER A 227 2.02 -4.54 -12.23
CA SER A 227 1.84 -3.18 -12.79
C SER A 227 1.10 -3.13 -14.13
N ALA A 228 1.24 -4.16 -14.96
CA ALA A 228 0.51 -4.26 -16.24
C ALA A 228 -1.02 -4.30 -16.05
N HIS A 229 -1.48 -5.07 -15.06
CA HIS A 229 -2.89 -5.21 -14.74
C HIS A 229 -3.43 -3.90 -14.13
N HIS A 230 -2.66 -3.31 -13.20
CA HIS A 230 -3.05 -2.09 -12.52
C HIS A 230 -3.03 -0.85 -13.43
N THR A 231 -2.12 -0.81 -14.40
CA THR A 231 -2.12 0.26 -15.42
C THR A 231 -3.38 0.19 -16.28
N ASP A 232 -3.77 -1.01 -16.74
CA ASP A 232 -5.03 -1.19 -17.45
C ASP A 232 -6.24 -0.82 -16.57
N HIS A 233 -6.18 -1.12 -15.28
CA HIS A 233 -7.19 -0.71 -14.31
C HIS A 233 -7.33 0.82 -14.22
N HIS A 234 -6.24 1.57 -14.16
CA HIS A 234 -6.25 3.05 -14.18
C HIS A 234 -6.78 3.64 -15.49
N LEU A 235 -6.63 2.92 -16.61
CA LEU A 235 -7.11 3.35 -17.93
C LEU A 235 -8.58 3.02 -18.17
N LEU A 236 -9.05 1.86 -17.71
CA LEU A 236 -10.36 1.30 -18.03
C LEU A 236 -11.37 1.35 -16.88
N TYR A 237 -10.89 1.51 -15.65
CA TYR A 237 -11.66 1.65 -14.39
C TYR A 237 -12.49 0.43 -13.96
N ASN A 238 -12.77 -0.53 -14.85
CA ASN A 238 -13.77 -1.57 -14.62
C ASN A 238 -13.24 -3.01 -14.58
N CYS A 239 -11.93 -3.21 -14.46
CA CYS A 239 -11.27 -4.52 -14.46
C CYS A 239 -10.09 -4.58 -13.49
N ASN A 240 -9.59 -5.78 -13.16
CA ASN A 240 -8.35 -6.01 -12.42
C ASN A 240 -8.24 -5.28 -11.06
N TYR A 241 -9.19 -5.52 -10.16
CA TYR A 241 -9.24 -4.89 -8.83
C TYR A 241 -8.36 -5.59 -7.76
N GLY A 242 -7.84 -6.79 -8.04
CA GLY A 242 -7.06 -7.58 -7.08
C GLY A 242 -5.78 -6.87 -6.62
N GLN A 243 -5.31 -7.20 -5.43
CA GLN A 243 -4.12 -6.57 -4.86
C GLN A 243 -2.84 -7.27 -5.35
N TYR A 244 -2.71 -8.56 -5.06
CA TYR A 244 -1.54 -9.37 -5.39
C TYR A 244 -1.83 -10.38 -6.49
N PHE A 245 -3.03 -10.98 -6.45
CA PHE A 245 -3.39 -12.09 -7.31
C PHE A 245 -4.59 -11.80 -8.20
N THR A 246 -4.65 -12.51 -9.33
CA THR A 246 -5.76 -12.42 -10.29
C THR A 246 -6.97 -13.27 -9.88
N VAL A 247 -6.87 -14.03 -8.79
CA VAL A 247 -7.86 -15.04 -8.37
C VAL A 247 -9.24 -14.41 -8.16
N TRP A 248 -9.32 -13.34 -7.38
CA TRP A 248 -10.59 -12.68 -7.09
C TRP A 248 -11.16 -11.93 -8.29
N ASP A 249 -10.30 -11.42 -9.18
CA ASP A 249 -10.75 -10.87 -10.45
C ASP A 249 -11.40 -11.92 -11.35
N ARG A 250 -10.87 -13.15 -11.36
CA ARG A 250 -11.46 -14.26 -12.12
C ARG A 250 -12.78 -14.69 -11.50
N ILE A 251 -12.82 -14.87 -10.19
CA ILE A 251 -14.04 -15.24 -9.45
C ILE A 251 -15.12 -14.18 -9.63
N GLY A 252 -14.76 -12.91 -9.50
CA GLY A 252 -15.70 -11.79 -9.58
C GLY A 252 -16.02 -11.32 -11.00
N GLY A 253 -15.45 -11.96 -12.03
CA GLY A 253 -15.71 -11.63 -13.43
C GLY A 253 -15.14 -10.27 -13.89
N SER A 254 -14.10 -9.77 -13.22
CA SER A 254 -13.41 -8.51 -13.54
C SER A 254 -12.01 -8.70 -14.12
N PHE A 255 -11.56 -9.94 -14.28
CA PHE A 255 -10.26 -10.24 -14.89
C PHE A 255 -10.21 -9.80 -16.35
N ARG A 256 -9.20 -9.01 -16.68
CA ARG A 256 -8.85 -8.63 -18.04
C ARG A 256 -7.36 -8.87 -18.26
N HIS A 257 -7.04 -9.60 -19.33
CA HIS A 257 -5.66 -9.81 -19.72
C HIS A 257 -4.98 -8.47 -20.02
N PRO A 258 -3.81 -8.16 -19.42
CA PRO A 258 -3.16 -6.87 -19.60
C PRO A 258 -2.81 -6.58 -21.06
N SER A 259 -3.05 -5.33 -21.47
CA SER A 259 -2.72 -4.82 -22.80
C SER A 259 -1.20 -4.83 -23.06
N ALA A 260 -0.40 -4.57 -22.02
CA ALA A 260 1.06 -4.58 -22.09
C ALA A 260 1.64 -5.93 -22.53
N PHE A 261 1.03 -7.05 -22.13
CA PHE A 261 1.46 -8.40 -22.52
C PHE A 261 1.10 -8.73 -23.98
N GLN A 262 0.28 -7.90 -24.62
CA GLN A 262 -0.11 -8.01 -26.03
C GLN A 262 0.57 -6.92 -26.88
N GLU A 263 1.64 -6.31 -26.36
CA GLU A 263 2.34 -5.18 -27.01
C GLU A 263 1.42 -3.97 -27.30
N LYS A 264 0.48 -3.72 -26.39
CA LYS A 264 -0.46 -2.59 -26.40
C LYS A 264 -0.34 -1.79 -25.10
N GLY A 265 -0.97 -0.62 -25.05
CA GLY A 265 -0.97 0.26 -23.88
C GLY A 265 0.09 1.35 -23.94
N PRO A 266 0.21 2.18 -22.87
CA PRO A 266 0.89 3.48 -22.92
C PRO A 266 2.33 3.43 -23.43
N LYS A 267 3.10 2.41 -23.01
CA LYS A 267 4.50 2.24 -23.41
C LYS A 267 4.65 1.95 -24.91
N PHE A 268 3.77 1.11 -25.47
CA PHE A 268 3.82 0.74 -26.88
C PHE A 268 3.21 1.82 -27.79
N GLU A 269 2.25 2.59 -27.30
CA GLU A 269 1.70 3.77 -27.99
C GLU A 269 2.76 4.85 -28.21
N LEU A 270 3.63 5.07 -27.21
CA LEU A 270 4.77 5.97 -27.32
C LEU A 270 5.78 5.50 -28.37
N LYS A 271 6.13 4.20 -28.35
CA LYS A 271 7.07 3.62 -29.33
C LYS A 271 6.55 3.79 -30.76
N LYS A 272 5.28 3.45 -31.01
CA LYS A 272 4.64 3.61 -32.33
C LYS A 272 4.57 5.06 -32.80
N THR A 273 4.37 6.01 -31.89
CA THR A 273 4.36 7.44 -32.23
C THR A 273 5.75 7.94 -32.60
N ALA A 274 6.78 7.52 -31.86
CA ALA A 274 8.17 7.84 -32.16
C ALA A 274 8.61 7.27 -33.53
N ASP A 275 8.27 6.01 -33.81
CA ASP A 275 8.60 5.33 -35.07
C ASP A 275 7.93 5.99 -36.31
N LYS A 276 6.81 6.71 -36.12
CA LYS A 276 6.13 7.45 -37.21
C LYS A 276 6.70 8.85 -37.47
N MET A 277 7.51 9.38 -36.55
CA MET A 277 8.06 10.74 -36.61
C MET A 277 9.54 10.77 -37.04
N GLY A 278 10.23 9.62 -37.06
CA GLY A 278 11.59 9.46 -37.56
C GLY A 278 11.61 8.95 -38.99
#